data_AF-A0AA35X3T6-F1
#
_entry.id   AF-A0AA35X3T6-F1
#
_cell.length_a   1.000
_cell.length_b   1.000
_cell.length_c   1.000
_cell.angle_alpha   90.00
_cell.angle_beta   90.00
_cell.angle_gamma   90.00
#
_symmetry.space_group_name_H-M   'P 1'
#
loop_
_entity.id
_entity.type
_entity.pdbx_description
1 polymer ?
#
loop_
_entity_poly.entity_id
_entity_poly.type
_entity_poly.pdbx_seq_one_letter_code
_entity_poly.pdbx_strand_id
1 'polypeptide(L)'
;MWGARLALLVVMQQFREAEVEMEAFGELVNPDLFYQYHTHNYPDKTGSMVPFSMRLLHAQLPGLTGNHQLSLDRLCQLQHTCQQVLSEVRRGYLPFVTEPLTPEDQQVAETLWLERLTRVKFCLANTLVAMQDYLFAVEVYEGLLEELPRLRSQLLSVMGRLHLTLGDLPSAQTLFSLAEDRDENEEGEEERMVRTHINHEDT
;
A
#
# COMPACT_ATOMS: atom_id res chain seq x y z
N MET A 1 15.56 1.33 -15.80
CA MET A 1 16.91 1.01 -15.29
C MET A 1 17.08 1.55 -13.86
N TRP A 2 16.92 2.86 -13.61
CA TRP A 2 17.10 3.47 -12.28
C TRP A 2 16.23 2.87 -11.16
N GLY A 3 14.91 2.71 -11.37
CA GLY A 3 14.04 2.13 -10.34
C GLY A 3 14.40 0.70 -9.91
N ALA A 4 14.95 -0.12 -10.82
CA ALA A 4 15.39 -1.48 -10.49
C ALA A 4 16.65 -1.48 -9.63
N ARG A 5 17.62 -0.61 -9.93
CA ARG A 5 18.83 -0.42 -9.14
C ARG A 5 18.50 0.07 -7.72
N LEU A 6 17.65 1.08 -7.62
CA LEU A 6 17.18 1.60 -6.34
C LEU A 6 16.48 0.50 -5.52
N ALA A 7 15.59 -0.29 -6.13
CA ALA A 7 14.94 -1.40 -5.46
C ALA A 7 15.95 -2.43 -4.94
N LEU A 8 17.00 -2.74 -5.73
CA LEU A 8 18.06 -3.65 -5.31
C LEU A 8 18.84 -3.11 -4.10
N LEU A 9 19.17 -1.82 -4.07
CA LEU A 9 19.86 -1.21 -2.92
C LEU A 9 19.03 -1.36 -1.64
N VAL A 10 17.73 -1.10 -1.70
CA VAL A 10 16.84 -1.24 -0.54
C VAL A 10 16.71 -2.70 -0.11
N VAL A 11 16.60 -3.64 -1.05
CA VAL A 11 16.57 -5.09 -0.72
C VAL A 11 17.88 -5.55 -0.06
N MET A 12 19.02 -4.99 -0.47
CA MET A 12 20.33 -5.26 0.14
C MET A 12 20.58 -4.45 1.43
N GLN A 13 19.59 -3.70 1.91
CA GLN A 13 19.68 -2.82 3.09
C GLN A 13 20.74 -1.71 2.99
N GLN A 14 21.12 -1.35 1.76
CA GLN A 14 22.02 -0.24 1.44
C GLN A 14 21.22 1.08 1.37
N PHE A 15 20.62 1.47 2.50
CA PHE A 15 19.66 2.58 2.55
C PHE A 15 20.32 3.94 2.31
N ARG A 16 21.56 4.13 2.78
CA ARG A 16 22.28 5.40 2.60
C ARG A 16 22.64 5.63 1.13
N GLU A 17 23.07 4.59 0.44
CA GLU A 17 23.35 4.63 -0.99
C GLU A 17 22.07 4.90 -1.79
N ALA A 18 20.96 4.27 -1.39
CA ALA A 18 19.66 4.54 -1.99
C ALA A 18 19.21 6.00 -1.77
N GLU A 19 19.48 6.60 -0.61
CA GLU A 19 19.15 8.01 -0.34
C GLU A 19 19.91 8.94 -1.27
N VAL A 20 21.24 8.75 -1.38
CA VAL A 20 22.09 9.56 -2.26
C VAL A 20 21.64 9.46 -3.72
N GLU A 21 21.26 8.27 -4.19
CA GLU A 21 20.72 8.12 -5.55
C GLU A 21 19.36 8.80 -5.72
N MET A 22 18.55 8.83 -4.66
CA MET A 22 17.23 9.45 -4.68
C MET A 22 17.27 10.97 -4.59
N GLU A 23 18.28 11.56 -3.95
CA GLU A 23 18.48 13.01 -3.84
C GLU A 23 18.48 13.70 -5.21
N ALA A 24 19.03 13.05 -6.24
CA ALA A 24 19.05 13.56 -7.61
C ALA A 24 17.65 13.81 -8.20
N PHE A 25 16.62 13.12 -7.71
CA PHE A 25 15.25 13.24 -8.18
C PHE A 25 14.40 14.24 -7.37
N GLY A 26 14.93 14.72 -6.24
CA GLY A 26 14.23 15.65 -5.34
C GLY A 26 12.83 15.14 -4.95
N GLU A 27 11.84 16.04 -4.98
CA GLU A 27 10.45 15.72 -4.61
C GLU A 27 9.63 15.03 -5.72
N LEU A 28 10.27 14.52 -6.77
CA LEU A 28 9.62 13.80 -7.87
C LEU A 28 8.56 14.61 -8.65
N VAL A 29 8.63 15.94 -8.56
CA VAL A 29 7.74 16.91 -9.23
C VAL A 29 8.43 17.73 -10.31
N ASN A 30 9.71 17.45 -10.58
CA ASN A 30 10.48 18.21 -11.56
C ASN A 30 9.92 18.00 -12.98
N PRO A 31 9.85 19.06 -13.83
CA PRO A 31 9.25 18.97 -15.16
C PRO A 31 9.89 17.92 -16.09
N ASP A 32 11.18 17.65 -15.92
CA ASP A 32 11.94 16.64 -16.67
C ASP A 32 11.48 15.19 -16.40
N LEU A 33 10.73 14.98 -15.31
CA LEU A 33 10.13 13.69 -14.93
C LEU A 33 8.76 13.45 -15.59
N PHE A 34 8.28 14.38 -16.42
CA PHE A 34 7.01 14.29 -17.11
C PHE A 34 7.20 14.09 -18.61
N TYR A 35 6.35 13.27 -19.23
CA TYR A 35 6.43 12.99 -20.66
C TYR A 35 6.25 14.26 -21.52
N GLN A 36 5.48 15.24 -21.01
CA GLN A 36 5.22 16.51 -21.68
C GLN A 36 6.48 17.36 -21.93
N TYR A 37 7.56 17.12 -21.18
CA TYR A 37 8.83 17.80 -21.41
C TYR A 37 9.66 17.16 -22.53
N HIS A 38 9.39 15.88 -22.85
CA HIS A 38 10.13 15.08 -23.83
C HIS A 38 9.29 14.74 -25.06
N THR A 39 8.59 15.73 -25.62
CA THR A 39 7.65 15.56 -26.75
C THR A 39 8.29 14.95 -27.99
N HIS A 40 9.57 15.21 -28.25
CA HIS A 40 10.31 14.61 -29.37
C HIS A 40 10.43 13.08 -29.25
N ASN A 41 10.54 12.56 -28.02
CA ASN A 41 10.75 11.13 -27.77
C ASN A 41 9.45 10.39 -27.45
N TYR A 42 8.44 11.10 -26.94
CA TYR A 42 7.17 10.53 -26.50
C TYR A 42 5.98 11.44 -26.90
N PRO A 43 5.65 11.52 -28.20
CA PRO A 43 4.62 12.46 -28.68
C PRO A 43 3.22 12.18 -28.12
N ASP A 44 2.87 10.92 -27.89
CA ASP A 44 1.51 10.51 -27.49
C ASP A 44 1.39 10.10 -26.01
N LYS A 45 2.40 10.40 -25.18
CA LYS A 45 2.37 10.04 -23.76
C LYS A 45 2.21 11.28 -22.89
N THR A 46 1.33 11.19 -21.91
CA THR A 46 1.10 12.22 -20.92
C THR A 46 1.27 11.67 -19.51
N GLY A 47 1.59 12.56 -18.58
CA GLY A 47 1.75 12.24 -17.17
C GLY A 47 3.20 11.97 -16.78
N SER A 48 3.38 11.41 -15.59
CA SER A 48 4.70 11.22 -15.00
C SER A 48 5.38 9.95 -15.50
N MET A 49 6.68 10.05 -15.74
CA MET A 49 7.58 8.92 -16.03
C MET A 49 7.95 8.13 -14.78
N VAL A 50 7.82 8.72 -13.59
CA VAL A 50 8.10 8.07 -12.31
C VAL A 50 7.00 7.03 -11.98
N PRO A 51 7.36 5.75 -11.79
CA PRO A 51 6.40 4.72 -11.41
C PRO A 51 5.95 4.89 -9.94
N PHE A 52 4.76 4.40 -9.61
CA PHE A 52 4.21 4.51 -8.24
C PHE A 52 5.10 3.83 -7.19
N SER A 53 5.66 2.66 -7.51
CA SER A 53 6.58 1.95 -6.62
C SER A 53 7.79 2.79 -6.21
N MET A 54 8.33 3.60 -7.14
CA MET A 54 9.43 4.50 -6.83
C MET A 54 9.01 5.66 -5.93
N ARG A 55 7.79 6.19 -6.10
CA ARG A 55 7.24 7.21 -5.17
C ARG A 55 7.06 6.67 -3.76
N LEU A 56 6.52 5.45 -3.65
CA LEU A 56 6.36 4.79 -2.37
C LEU A 56 7.73 4.56 -1.71
N LEU A 57 8.71 4.10 -2.48
CA LEU A 57 10.06 3.88 -1.99
C LEU A 57 10.73 5.18 -1.52
N HIS A 58 10.61 6.27 -2.28
CA HIS A 58 11.06 7.60 -1.90
C HIS A 58 10.42 8.09 -0.59
N ALA A 59 9.14 7.79 -0.38
CA ALA A 59 8.44 8.15 0.84
C ALA A 59 8.92 7.33 2.04
N GLN A 60 9.20 6.03 1.88
CA GLN A 60 9.63 5.15 2.98
C GLN A 60 11.11 5.29 3.35
N LEU A 61 11.96 5.65 2.38
CA LEU A 61 13.41 5.60 2.52
C LEU A 61 13.97 6.41 3.70
N PRO A 62 13.51 7.66 3.97
CA PRO A 62 13.93 8.39 5.16
C PRO A 62 13.61 7.65 6.47
N GLY A 63 12.51 6.89 6.50
CA GLY A 63 12.12 6.10 7.66
C GLY A 63 13.08 4.93 7.92
N LEU A 64 13.70 4.39 6.87
CA LEU A 64 14.68 3.31 6.97
C LEU A 64 16.06 3.80 7.45
N THR A 65 16.35 5.09 7.30
CA THR A 65 17.59 5.74 7.77
C THR A 65 17.42 6.47 9.11
N GLY A 66 16.21 6.44 9.67
CA GLY A 66 15.88 6.96 11.01
C GLY A 66 15.13 8.30 11.03
N ASN A 67 14.90 8.92 9.87
CA ASN A 67 14.06 10.12 9.76
C ASN A 67 12.59 9.74 9.52
N HIS A 68 11.96 9.19 10.57
CA HIS A 68 10.58 8.74 10.50
C HIS A 68 9.57 9.87 10.26
N GLN A 69 9.84 11.09 10.72
CA GLN A 69 8.97 12.25 10.50
C GLN A 69 8.87 12.62 9.01
N LEU A 70 10.01 12.72 8.32
CA LEU A 70 10.01 12.98 6.88
C LEU A 70 9.32 11.85 6.09
N SER A 71 9.51 10.60 6.52
CA SER A 71 8.79 9.46 5.94
C SER A 71 7.29 9.57 6.13
N LEU A 72 6.85 9.92 7.33
CA LEU A 72 5.45 10.11 7.68
C LEU A 72 4.82 11.23 6.82
N ASP A 73 5.47 12.38 6.73
CA ASP A 73 5.00 13.51 5.92
C ASP A 73 4.82 13.12 4.45
N ARG A 74 5.82 12.45 3.86
CA ARG A 74 5.76 12.00 2.45
C ARG A 74 4.69 10.94 2.24
N LEU A 75 4.50 10.01 3.18
CA LEU A 75 3.45 8.99 3.10
C LEU A 75 2.05 9.62 3.23
N CYS A 76 1.86 10.59 4.11
CA CYS A 76 0.61 11.35 4.24
C CYS A 76 0.27 12.13 2.95
N GLN A 77 1.27 12.79 2.35
CA GLN A 77 1.10 13.45 1.05
C GLN A 77 0.73 12.46 -0.06
N LEU A 78 1.37 11.29 -0.08
CA LEU A 78 1.08 10.25 -1.07
C LEU A 78 -0.32 9.66 -0.84
N GLN A 79 -0.75 9.46 0.40
CA GLN A 79 -2.10 9.03 0.75
C GLN A 79 -3.14 10.04 0.25
N HIS A 80 -2.93 11.32 0.52
CA HIS A 80 -3.81 12.39 0.07
C HIS A 80 -3.93 12.40 -1.47
N THR A 81 -2.80 12.27 -2.17
CA THR A 81 -2.76 12.19 -3.63
C THR A 81 -3.55 10.98 -4.14
N CYS A 82 -3.37 9.80 -3.54
CA CYS A 82 -4.13 8.60 -3.90
C CYS A 82 -5.64 8.80 -3.70
N GLN A 83 -6.06 9.40 -2.58
CA GLN A 83 -7.46 9.68 -2.30
C GLN A 83 -8.07 10.67 -3.29
N GLN A 84 -7.32 11.73 -3.64
CA GLN A 84 -7.74 12.70 -4.66
C GLN A 84 -7.92 12.01 -6.02
N VAL A 85 -6.93 11.24 -6.48
CA VAL A 85 -7.04 10.54 -7.77
C VAL A 85 -8.18 9.54 -7.75
N LEU A 86 -8.38 8.79 -6.67
CA LEU A 86 -9.49 7.86 -6.53
C LEU A 86 -10.85 8.57 -6.62
N SER A 87 -10.97 9.76 -6.04
CA SER A 87 -12.19 10.57 -6.12
C SER A 87 -12.49 11.03 -7.55
N GLU A 88 -11.46 11.36 -8.33
CA GLU A 88 -11.60 11.76 -9.74
C GLU A 88 -11.88 10.55 -10.64
N VAL A 89 -11.25 9.40 -10.37
CA VAL A 89 -11.53 8.14 -11.08
C VAL A 89 -12.99 7.74 -10.91
N ARG A 90 -13.55 7.87 -9.70
CA ARG A 90 -14.98 7.61 -9.44
C ARG A 90 -15.91 8.56 -10.21
N ARG A 91 -15.43 9.73 -10.60
CA ARG A 91 -16.14 10.71 -11.45
C ARG A 91 -15.95 10.43 -12.94
N GLY A 92 -15.14 9.44 -13.31
CA GLY A 92 -14.86 9.06 -14.69
C GLY A 92 -13.66 9.78 -15.31
N TYR A 93 -12.78 10.39 -14.50
CA TYR A 93 -11.62 11.15 -14.99
C TYR A 93 -10.31 10.61 -14.41
N LEU A 94 -9.25 10.64 -15.22
CA LEU A 94 -7.88 10.38 -14.77
C LEU A 94 -7.03 11.65 -14.89
N PRO A 95 -6.03 11.82 -14.02
CA PRO A 95 -5.02 12.85 -14.21
C PRO A 95 -4.39 12.73 -15.60
N PHE A 96 -4.29 13.84 -16.31
CA PHE A 96 -3.66 13.94 -17.65
C PHE A 96 -4.41 13.26 -18.81
N VAL A 97 -5.62 12.73 -18.58
CA VAL A 97 -6.50 12.20 -19.62
C VAL A 97 -7.70 13.15 -19.76
N THR A 98 -7.88 13.72 -20.95
CA THR A 98 -8.98 14.67 -21.23
C THR A 98 -10.29 13.97 -21.58
N GLU A 99 -10.21 12.74 -22.09
CA GLU A 99 -11.38 11.95 -22.47
C GLU A 99 -11.93 11.21 -21.24
N PRO A 100 -13.27 11.12 -21.10
CA PRO A 100 -13.88 10.36 -20.03
C PRO A 100 -13.55 8.87 -20.17
N LEU A 101 -13.31 8.20 -19.04
CA LEU A 101 -13.00 6.77 -19.04
C LEU A 101 -14.22 5.94 -19.47
N THR A 102 -13.94 4.83 -20.14
CA THR A 102 -14.94 3.77 -20.31
C THR A 102 -15.27 3.16 -18.94
N PRO A 103 -16.48 2.58 -18.74
CA PRO A 103 -16.83 1.97 -17.46
C PRO A 103 -15.89 0.83 -17.06
N GLU A 104 -15.35 0.09 -18.05
CA GLU A 104 -14.36 -0.97 -17.82
C GLU A 104 -13.02 -0.39 -17.34
N ASP A 105 -12.50 0.62 -18.04
CA ASP A 105 -11.25 1.28 -17.65
C ASP A 105 -11.36 1.97 -16.29
N GLN A 106 -12.54 2.53 -15.98
CA GLN A 106 -12.83 3.14 -14.69
C GLN A 106 -12.74 2.11 -13.55
N GLN A 107 -13.31 0.92 -13.73
CA GLN A 107 -13.27 -0.14 -12.72
C GLN A 107 -11.84 -0.66 -12.50
N VAL A 108 -11.07 -0.82 -13.58
CA VAL A 108 -9.65 -1.22 -13.52
C VAL A 108 -8.82 -0.15 -12.81
N ALA A 109 -9.01 1.12 -13.17
CA ALA A 109 -8.32 2.24 -12.54
C ALA A 109 -8.67 2.36 -11.04
N GLU A 110 -9.94 2.20 -10.68
CA GLU A 110 -10.38 2.23 -9.29
C GLU A 110 -9.71 1.13 -8.47
N THR A 111 -9.73 -0.12 -8.96
CA THR A 111 -9.09 -1.26 -8.31
C THR A 111 -7.59 -1.00 -8.11
N LEU A 112 -6.90 -0.51 -9.14
CA LEU A 112 -5.48 -0.20 -9.09
C LEU A 112 -5.15 0.90 -8.08
N TRP A 113 -5.96 1.96 -8.01
CA TRP A 113 -5.73 3.06 -7.07
C TRP A 113 -6.10 2.71 -5.63
N LEU A 114 -7.09 1.84 -5.43
CA LEU A 114 -7.37 1.24 -4.12
C LEU A 114 -6.18 0.42 -3.62
N GLU A 115 -5.64 -0.50 -4.43
CA GLU A 115 -4.45 -1.29 -4.05
C GLU A 115 -3.25 -0.41 -3.68
N ARG A 116 -3.04 0.69 -4.42
CA ARG A 116 -2.00 1.68 -4.13
C ARG A 116 -2.24 2.39 -2.80
N LEU A 117 -3.46 2.85 -2.56
CA LEU A 117 -3.84 3.50 -1.30
C LEU A 117 -3.65 2.56 -0.11
N THR A 118 -4.08 1.31 -0.24
CA THR A 118 -3.88 0.26 0.75
C THR A 118 -2.40 0.06 1.05
N ARG A 119 -1.55 -0.04 0.02
CA ARG A 119 -0.09 -0.17 0.18
C ARG A 119 0.51 1.02 0.94
N VAL A 120 0.06 2.24 0.65
CA VAL A 120 0.51 3.46 1.36
C VAL A 120 0.11 3.42 2.82
N LYS A 121 -1.14 3.07 3.13
CA LYS A 121 -1.63 2.95 4.51
C LYS A 121 -0.85 1.91 5.33
N PHE A 122 -0.50 0.76 4.74
CA PHE A 122 0.38 -0.20 5.39
C PHE A 122 1.76 0.40 5.70
N CYS A 123 2.35 1.14 4.76
CA CYS A 123 3.64 1.80 4.97
C CYS A 123 3.54 2.89 6.05
N LEU A 124 2.42 3.62 6.11
CA LEU A 124 2.11 4.61 7.13
C LEU A 124 2.03 3.96 8.52
N ALA A 125 1.22 2.90 8.65
CA ALA A 125 1.07 2.16 9.90
C ALA A 125 2.42 1.61 10.38
N ASN A 126 3.22 1.03 9.49
CA ASN A 126 4.57 0.54 9.84
C ASN A 126 5.49 1.68 10.31
N THR A 127 5.38 2.88 9.71
CA THR A 127 6.16 4.05 10.12
C THR A 127 5.74 4.53 11.50
N LEU A 128 4.44 4.55 11.80
CA LEU A 128 3.90 4.88 13.13
C LEU A 128 4.37 3.87 14.19
N VAL A 129 4.34 2.57 13.88
CA VAL A 129 4.89 1.53 14.78
C VAL A 129 6.39 1.76 15.04
N ALA A 130 7.17 2.10 14.01
CA ALA A 130 8.59 2.42 14.18
C ALA A 130 8.82 3.67 15.06
N MET A 131 7.90 4.63 15.02
CA MET A 131 7.87 5.81 15.88
C MET A 131 7.34 5.54 17.29
N GLN A 132 6.94 4.29 17.60
CA GLN A 132 6.28 3.88 18.85
C GLN A 132 4.92 4.55 19.07
N ASP A 133 4.30 5.04 18.00
CA ASP A 133 2.97 5.62 18.02
C ASP A 133 1.91 4.53 17.75
N TYR A 134 1.74 3.66 18.74
CA TYR A 134 0.93 2.45 18.58
C TYR A 134 -0.56 2.73 18.48
N LEU A 135 -1.06 3.81 19.10
CA LEU A 135 -2.49 4.16 19.05
C LEU A 135 -2.91 4.54 17.64
N PHE A 136 -2.20 5.49 17.01
CA PHE A 136 -2.49 5.86 15.62
C PHE A 136 -2.19 4.70 14.65
N ALA A 137 -1.20 3.85 14.94
CA ALA A 137 -0.97 2.66 14.12
C ALA A 137 -2.18 1.70 14.15
N VAL A 138 -2.77 1.46 15.32
CA VAL A 138 -3.98 0.64 15.47
C VAL A 138 -5.14 1.24 14.69
N GLU A 139 -5.40 2.55 14.81
CA GLU A 139 -6.47 3.22 14.04
C GLU A 139 -6.32 3.03 12.52
N VAL A 140 -5.08 3.11 12.00
CA VAL A 140 -4.81 2.87 10.58
C VAL A 140 -5.06 1.41 10.20
N TYR A 141 -4.70 0.45 11.05
CA TYR A 141 -4.97 -0.98 10.80
C TYR A 141 -6.46 -1.32 10.89
N GLU A 142 -7.21 -0.69 11.79
CA GLU A 142 -8.67 -0.83 11.87
C GLU A 142 -9.33 -0.36 10.58
N GLY A 143 -8.92 0.80 10.04
CA GLY A 143 -9.40 1.27 8.75
C GLY A 143 -9.03 0.33 7.58
N LEU A 144 -7.89 -0.36 7.65
CA LEU A 144 -7.50 -1.38 6.67
C LEU A 144 -8.31 -2.68 6.81
N LEU A 145 -8.82 -2.98 8.00
CA LEU A 145 -9.62 -4.17 8.28
C LEU A 145 -10.95 -4.17 7.51
N GLU A 146 -11.57 -3.00 7.39
CA GLU A 146 -12.80 -2.79 6.63
C GLU A 146 -12.58 -2.94 5.11
N GLU A 147 -11.42 -2.52 4.62
CA GLU A 147 -11.08 -2.52 3.20
C GLU A 147 -10.58 -3.88 2.69
N LEU A 148 -9.98 -4.70 3.55
CA LEU A 148 -9.32 -5.96 3.19
C LEU A 148 -9.84 -7.14 4.02
N PRO A 149 -11.07 -7.62 3.75
CA PRO A 149 -11.62 -8.76 4.49
C PRO A 149 -10.75 -10.01 4.36
N ARG A 150 -10.04 -10.21 3.24
CA ARG A 150 -9.13 -11.34 3.04
C ARG A 150 -8.00 -11.39 4.07
N LEU A 151 -7.47 -10.24 4.50
CA LEU A 151 -6.34 -10.16 5.42
C LEU A 151 -6.77 -9.99 6.88
N ARG A 152 -8.05 -10.21 7.18
CA ARG A 152 -8.64 -9.93 8.51
C ARG A 152 -7.90 -10.63 9.65
N SER A 153 -7.65 -11.94 9.57
CA SER A 153 -6.95 -12.70 10.62
C SER A 153 -5.52 -12.19 10.85
N GLN A 154 -4.80 -11.88 9.77
CA GLN A 154 -3.46 -11.30 9.83
C GLN A 154 -3.45 -9.91 10.46
N LEU A 155 -4.39 -9.03 10.08
CA LEU A 155 -4.52 -7.67 10.63
C LEU A 155 -4.89 -7.69 12.11
N LEU A 156 -5.85 -8.53 12.52
CA LEU A 156 -6.21 -8.73 13.93
C LEU A 156 -5.01 -9.22 14.74
N SER A 157 -4.21 -10.14 14.18
CA SER A 157 -2.98 -10.60 14.81
C SER A 157 -1.92 -9.50 14.93
N VAL A 158 -1.79 -8.62 13.93
CA VAL A 158 -0.89 -7.45 13.99
C VAL A 158 -1.34 -6.52 15.11
N MET A 159 -2.63 -6.16 15.17
CA MET A 159 -3.19 -5.31 16.21
C MET A 159 -3.03 -5.93 17.60
N GLY A 160 -3.30 -7.23 17.75
CA GLY A 160 -3.09 -7.97 19.00
C GLY A 160 -1.65 -7.84 19.51
N ARG A 161 -0.65 -7.95 18.64
CA ARG A 161 0.77 -7.71 18.99
C ARG A 161 1.06 -6.27 19.41
N LEU A 162 0.39 -5.28 18.81
CA LEU A 162 0.51 -3.88 19.21
C LEU A 162 -0.08 -3.66 20.61
N HIS A 163 -1.26 -4.22 20.91
CA HIS A 163 -1.85 -4.17 22.26
C HIS A 163 -0.98 -4.85 23.31
N LEU A 164 -0.33 -5.98 22.98
CA LEU A 164 0.67 -6.60 23.87
C LEU A 164 1.85 -5.65 24.15
N THR A 165 2.33 -4.93 23.13
CA THR A 165 3.42 -3.96 23.27
C THR A 165 3.02 -2.78 24.16
N LEU A 166 1.73 -2.40 24.14
CA LEU A 166 1.13 -1.40 25.03
C LEU A 166 0.85 -1.91 26.45
N GLY A 167 0.90 -3.23 26.69
CA GLY A 167 0.54 -3.87 27.96
C GLY A 167 -0.96 -4.12 28.16
N ASP A 168 -1.79 -3.91 27.12
CA ASP A 168 -3.23 -4.15 27.14
C ASP A 168 -3.53 -5.63 26.81
N LEU A 169 -3.34 -6.49 27.81
CA LEU A 169 -3.56 -7.93 27.69
C LEU A 169 -5.03 -8.29 27.35
N PRO A 170 -6.06 -7.66 27.94
CA PRO A 170 -7.46 -8.00 27.63
C PRO A 170 -7.84 -7.75 26.17
N SER A 171 -7.46 -6.60 25.61
CA SER A 171 -7.73 -6.30 24.20
C SER A 171 -6.95 -7.23 23.28
N ALA A 172 -5.68 -7.51 23.61
CA ALA A 172 -4.87 -8.44 22.83
C ALA A 172 -5.49 -9.84 22.78
N GLN A 173 -5.93 -10.37 23.92
CA GLN A 173 -6.58 -11.69 23.98
C GLN A 173 -7.85 -11.73 23.13
N THR A 174 -8.69 -10.70 23.22
CA THR A 174 -9.91 -10.58 22.41
C THR A 174 -9.61 -10.59 20.91
N LEU A 175 -8.59 -9.84 20.48
CA LEU A 175 -8.18 -9.76 19.09
C LEU A 175 -7.62 -11.08 18.55
N PHE A 176 -6.86 -11.82 19.36
CA PHE A 176 -6.36 -13.14 18.95
C PHE A 176 -7.48 -14.17 18.83
N SER A 177 -8.43 -14.20 19.78
CA SER A 177 -9.60 -15.08 19.66
C SER A 177 -10.43 -14.77 18.40
N LEU A 178 -10.64 -13.48 18.09
CA LEU A 178 -11.32 -13.07 16.86
C LEU A 178 -10.56 -13.43 15.58
N ALA A 179 -9.23 -13.59 15.65
CA ALA A 179 -8.43 -14.03 14.52
C ALA A 179 -8.57 -15.54 14.30
N GLU A 180 -8.59 -16.33 15.39
CA GLU A 180 -8.74 -17.79 15.39
C GLU A 180 -10.13 -18.23 14.87
N ASP A 181 -11.21 -17.54 15.29
CA ASP A 181 -12.60 -17.86 14.91
C ASP A 181 -12.83 -17.89 13.38
N ARG A 182 -11.99 -17.20 12.59
CA ARG A 182 -12.14 -17.13 11.13
C ARG A 182 -11.34 -18.21 10.41
N ASP A 183 -10.13 -18.50 10.86
CA ASP A 183 -9.29 -19.54 10.26
C ASP A 183 -9.99 -20.92 10.42
N GLU A 184 -10.66 -21.17 11.55
CA GLU A 184 -11.47 -22.39 11.75
C GLU A 184 -12.69 -22.48 10.80
N ASN A 185 -13.29 -21.35 10.42
CA ASN A 185 -14.41 -21.31 9.48
C ASN A 185 -13.95 -21.46 8.02
N GLU A 186 -12.79 -20.90 7.64
CA GLU A 186 -12.23 -21.04 6.29
C GLU A 186 -11.67 -22.47 6.06
N GLU A 187 -10.99 -23.07 7.06
CA GLU A 187 -10.56 -24.49 7.00
C GLU A 187 -11.75 -25.46 6.93
N GLY A 188 -12.82 -25.19 7.68
CA GLY A 188 -14.06 -25.98 7.64
C GLY A 188 -14.80 -25.93 6.30
N GLU A 189 -14.73 -24.80 5.59
CA GLU A 189 -15.33 -24.64 4.25
C GLU A 189 -14.48 -25.29 3.15
N GLU A 190 -13.15 -25.20 3.22
CA GLU A 190 -12.24 -25.89 2.30
C GLU A 190 -12.35 -27.42 2.43
N GLU A 191 -12.37 -27.95 3.66
CA GLU A 191 -12.58 -29.39 3.87
C GLU A 191 -13.93 -29.88 3.33
N ARG A 192 -14.97 -29.05 3.40
CA ARG A 192 -16.32 -29.38 2.91
C ARG A 192 -16.40 -29.34 1.38
N MET A 193 -15.67 -28.44 0.72
CA MET A 193 -15.53 -28.40 -0.75
C MET A 193 -14.72 -29.58 -1.31
N VAL A 194 -13.63 -29.98 -0.63
CA VAL A 194 -12.83 -31.15 -1.02
C VAL A 194 -13.64 -32.44 -0.88
N ARG A 195 -14.41 -32.59 0.21
CA ARG A 195 -15.30 -33.76 0.40
C ARG A 195 -16.42 -33.86 -0.64
N THR A 196 -16.90 -32.74 -1.17
CA THR A 196 -17.94 -32.74 -2.23
C THR A 196 -17.38 -33.02 -3.62
N HIS A 197 -16.13 -32.66 -3.90
CA HIS A 197 -15.47 -33.00 -5.17
C HIS A 197 -15.09 -34.48 -5.24
N ILE A 198 -14.60 -35.08 -4.15
CA ILE A 198 -14.26 -36.52 -4.11
C ILE A 198 -15.52 -37.38 -4.33
N ASN A 199 -16.67 -36.98 -3.80
CA ASN A 199 -17.93 -37.73 -3.95
C ASN A 199 -18.57 -37.62 -5.36
N HIS A 200 -18.05 -36.78 -6.25
CA HIS A 200 -18.54 -36.64 -7.63
C HIS A 200 -17.69 -37.36 -8.68
N GLU A 201 -16.49 -37.85 -8.33
CA GLU A 201 -15.65 -38.64 -9.24
C GLU A 201 -15.91 -40.16 -9.13
N ASP A 202 -16.69 -40.61 -8.13
CA ASP A 202 -17.01 -42.03 -7.87
C ASP A 202 -18.43 -42.46 -8.35
N THR A 203 -19.03 -41.74 -9.31
CA THR A 203 -20.31 -42.16 -9.96
C THR A 203 -20.25 -42.19 -11.47
#